data_AF-A0A7W0A3P9-F1
#
_entry.id   AF-A0A7W0A3P9-F1
#
_cell.length_a   1.000
_cell.length_b   1.000
_cell.length_c   1.000
_cell.angle_alpha   90.00
_cell.angle_beta   90.00
_cell.angle_gamma   90.00
#
_symmetry.space_group_name_H-M   'P 1'
#
loop_
_entity.id
_entity.type
_entity.pdbx_description
1 polymer ?
#
loop_
_entity_poly.entity_id
_entity_poly.type
_entity_poly.pdbx_seq_one_letter_code
_entity_poly.pdbx_strand_id
1 'polypeptide(L)'
;MTVSRPPAHPTSHGDLGRPARPNGHRGALGQILLASIALWLSMSAGFVPASRAGASQATPEATQGTPVPAVECGVPLETPVPDPVASPVASPVASPVAADDTAARERLAGADIERVSRALVRCLADGDYASAARLASPEYRGILAGSGEPLDPETFIAILEGLTTTAVEIRSVSAIVIGGEDRATAEIVTVVAGQLFRARWSFTLIGPDTGQRRLDEVQPEPNRRWVVSAAGPLDVEAPAGAAAVEVSLAEYSITIDPETASGPDLVLEITNDGEFAHEVVVLRVEDGASVDALLYQSGPALPEGLAFVGQVPVEAGDEARMVLVGLDPGTYALIDLSPDPTGALNLAQGMRASLTIEA
;
A
#
# COMPACT_ATOMS: atom_id res chain seq x y z
N MET A 1 -87.77 44.15 -0.10
CA MET A 1 -87.89 42.73 0.26
C MET A 1 -86.68 42.36 1.09
N THR A 2 -86.91 42.21 2.39
CA THR A 2 -85.91 41.97 3.44
C THR A 2 -85.63 40.48 3.51
N VAL A 3 -84.36 40.07 3.40
CA VAL A 3 -83.92 38.70 3.64
C VAL A 3 -82.82 38.73 4.70
N SER A 4 -83.18 38.26 5.89
CA SER A 4 -82.28 37.89 6.98
C SER A 4 -81.87 36.42 6.85
N ARG A 5 -80.58 36.10 7.09
CA ARG A 5 -80.03 34.82 7.63
C ARG A 5 -78.48 34.82 7.57
N PRO A 6 -77.74 33.95 8.29
CA PRO A 6 -77.56 33.82 9.75
C PRO A 6 -76.03 33.70 10.10
N PRO A 7 -75.60 33.30 11.33
CA PRO A 7 -74.28 33.64 11.87
C PRO A 7 -73.17 32.58 11.69
N ALA A 8 -71.98 33.00 12.10
CA ALA A 8 -70.65 32.39 12.02
C ALA A 8 -70.52 30.92 12.49
N HIS A 9 -69.65 30.19 11.80
CA HIS A 9 -69.08 28.92 12.24
C HIS A 9 -67.67 29.11 12.85
N PRO A 10 -67.29 28.28 13.84
CA PRO A 10 -66.01 28.37 14.54
C PRO A 10 -64.86 27.68 13.78
N THR A 11 -63.69 28.27 13.87
CA THR A 11 -62.39 27.75 13.41
C THR A 11 -61.92 26.59 14.29
N SER A 12 -61.75 25.40 13.71
CA SER A 12 -60.97 24.32 14.32
C SER A 12 -59.51 24.39 13.83
N HIS A 13 -58.59 24.47 14.78
CA HIS A 13 -57.16 24.29 14.54
C HIS A 13 -56.89 22.81 14.25
N GLY A 14 -56.54 22.52 13.00
CA GLY A 14 -56.02 21.22 12.57
C GLY A 14 -54.54 21.10 12.93
N ASP A 15 -54.26 20.16 13.82
CA ASP A 15 -52.96 19.68 14.24
C ASP A 15 -52.18 19.10 13.03
N LEU A 16 -51.08 19.76 12.65
CA LEU A 16 -50.20 19.32 11.57
C LEU A 16 -49.33 18.16 12.09
N GLY A 17 -49.84 16.94 11.89
CA GLY A 17 -49.09 15.70 12.07
C GLY A 17 -47.80 15.73 11.25
N ARG A 18 -46.67 15.68 11.97
CA ARG A 18 -45.34 15.45 11.40
C ARG A 18 -45.33 14.12 10.63
N PRO A 19 -44.90 14.08 9.35
CA PRO A 19 -44.70 12.82 8.67
C PRO A 19 -43.55 12.05 9.31
N ALA A 20 -43.81 10.78 9.60
CA ALA A 20 -42.83 9.83 10.08
C ALA A 20 -41.69 9.70 9.06
N ARG A 21 -40.45 9.81 9.55
CA ARG A 21 -39.25 9.53 8.76
C ARG A 21 -39.27 8.04 8.38
N PRO A 22 -39.16 7.67 7.09
CA PRO A 22 -38.93 6.28 6.74
C PRO A 22 -37.53 5.89 7.21
N ASN A 23 -37.47 4.89 8.10
CA ASN A 23 -36.24 4.16 8.39
C ASN A 23 -35.81 3.47 7.09
N GLY A 24 -34.93 4.12 6.34
CA GLY A 24 -34.22 3.52 5.23
C GLY A 24 -33.32 2.43 5.80
N HIS A 25 -33.74 1.17 5.66
CA HIS A 25 -32.80 0.06 5.58
C HIS A 25 -31.82 0.40 4.45
N ARG A 26 -30.61 0.83 4.83
CA ARG A 26 -29.45 0.81 3.95
C ARG A 26 -29.27 -0.65 3.54
N GLY A 27 -29.79 -1.00 2.37
CA GLY A 27 -29.43 -2.24 1.71
C GLY A 27 -27.91 -2.21 1.53
N ALA A 28 -27.25 -3.26 2.02
CA ALA A 28 -25.87 -3.53 1.71
C ALA A 28 -25.75 -3.80 0.21
N LEU A 29 -25.68 -2.72 -0.59
CA LEU A 29 -25.15 -2.77 -1.93
C LEU A 29 -23.66 -3.06 -1.74
N GLY A 30 -23.28 -4.29 -2.06
CA GLY A 30 -21.90 -4.75 -2.01
C GLY A 30 -21.06 -3.85 -2.89
N GLN A 31 -20.33 -2.94 -2.24
CA GLN A 31 -19.24 -2.23 -2.88
C GLN A 31 -18.26 -3.31 -3.36
N ILE A 32 -17.93 -3.27 -4.65
CA ILE A 32 -16.76 -3.95 -5.19
C ILE A 32 -15.58 -3.19 -4.60
N LEU A 33 -15.25 -3.46 -3.34
CA LEU A 33 -13.90 -3.24 -2.87
C LEU A 33 -13.10 -4.33 -3.59
N LEU A 34 -12.58 -3.99 -4.77
CA LEU A 34 -11.22 -4.41 -5.08
C LEU A 34 -10.39 -3.77 -3.96
N ALA A 35 -10.27 -4.47 -2.83
CA ALA A 35 -9.32 -4.15 -1.79
C ALA A 35 -7.92 -4.50 -2.31
N SER A 36 -7.58 -3.88 -3.44
CA SER A 36 -6.24 -3.71 -3.92
C SER A 36 -5.56 -2.81 -2.90
N ILE A 37 -4.46 -3.29 -2.34
CA ILE A 37 -3.64 -2.71 -1.26
C ILE A 37 -3.06 -1.30 -1.59
N ALA A 38 -3.54 -0.62 -2.63
CA ALA A 38 -3.08 0.68 -3.07
C ALA A 38 -4.12 1.79 -2.81
N LEU A 39 -4.51 1.98 -1.54
CA LEU A 39 -5.09 3.26 -1.08
C LEU A 39 -4.05 3.99 -0.23
N TRP A 40 -2.94 4.38 -0.87
CA TRP A 40 -1.77 4.96 -0.21
C TRP A 40 -1.67 6.50 -0.32
N LEU A 41 -2.68 7.22 -0.81
CA LEU A 41 -2.53 8.66 -1.10
C LEU A 41 -3.56 9.64 -0.52
N SER A 42 -4.54 9.22 0.27
CA SER A 42 -5.51 10.18 0.83
C SER A 42 -5.13 10.76 2.22
N MET A 43 -3.92 10.52 2.73
CA MET A 43 -3.45 11.11 4.00
C MET A 43 -2.23 12.02 3.82
N SER A 44 -2.40 13.12 3.10
CA SER A 44 -1.44 14.22 3.03
C SER A 44 -2.07 15.54 3.46
N ALA A 45 -2.49 15.64 4.72
CA ALA A 45 -2.70 16.93 5.37
C ALA A 45 -1.99 16.95 6.73
N GLY A 46 -0.70 17.30 6.69
CA GLY A 46 -0.02 17.89 7.84
C GLY A 46 1.01 17.03 8.54
N PHE A 47 2.17 16.81 7.92
CA PHE A 47 3.43 16.79 8.66
C PHE A 47 4.59 17.19 7.73
N VAL A 48 5.03 18.45 7.85
CA VAL A 48 6.30 18.91 7.27
C VAL A 48 7.35 18.87 8.37
N PRO A 49 8.30 17.91 8.38
CA PRO A 49 9.55 18.11 9.08
C PRO A 49 10.52 18.81 8.13
N ALA A 50 11.03 19.97 8.55
CA ALA A 50 12.18 20.57 7.90
C ALA A 50 13.39 19.63 8.04
N SER A 51 14.03 19.27 6.93
CA SER A 51 15.34 18.60 6.97
C SER A 51 16.25 19.15 5.87
N ARG A 52 17.43 19.58 6.31
CA ARG A 52 18.56 20.02 5.47
C ARG A 52 19.14 18.82 4.72
N ALA A 53 19.33 18.95 3.42
CA ALA A 53 20.12 18.04 2.61
C ALA A 53 21.61 18.13 3.01
N GLY A 54 22.17 17.04 3.53
CA GLY A 54 23.60 16.77 3.51
C GLY A 54 23.87 15.74 2.41
N ALA A 55 24.74 16.05 1.46
CA ALA A 55 25.14 15.12 0.42
C ALA A 55 25.92 13.95 1.04
N SER A 56 25.45 12.72 0.82
CA SER A 56 26.15 11.49 1.21
C SER A 56 27.01 10.99 0.04
N GLN A 57 28.29 10.73 0.30
CA GLN A 57 29.21 10.12 -0.65
C GLN A 57 29.01 8.60 -0.70
N ALA A 58 29.26 8.02 -1.88
CA ALA A 58 29.15 6.59 -2.14
C ALA A 58 30.12 5.76 -1.26
N THR A 59 29.59 4.72 -0.63
CA THR A 59 30.30 3.70 0.16
C THR A 59 30.81 2.57 -0.75
N PRO A 60 31.98 1.95 -0.50
CA PRO A 60 32.57 0.95 -1.38
C PRO A 60 31.91 -0.44 -1.26
N GLU A 61 32.15 -1.23 -2.29
CA GLU A 61 31.72 -2.61 -2.55
C GLU A 61 31.99 -3.56 -1.35
N ALA A 62 30.92 -4.17 -0.84
CA ALA A 62 30.98 -5.12 0.28
C ALA A 62 31.45 -6.51 -0.19
N THR A 63 32.38 -7.09 0.58
CA THR A 63 32.82 -8.49 0.46
C THR A 63 31.65 -9.44 0.70
N GLN A 64 31.44 -10.39 -0.21
CA GLN A 64 30.37 -11.38 -0.16
C GLN A 64 30.53 -12.31 1.05
N GLY A 65 29.70 -12.10 2.07
CA GLY A 65 29.50 -13.04 3.17
C GLY A 65 28.60 -14.21 2.74
N THR A 66 28.71 -15.33 3.45
CA THR A 66 27.87 -16.53 3.29
C THR A 66 26.38 -16.16 3.29
N PRO A 67 25.56 -16.67 2.36
CA PRO A 67 24.15 -16.32 2.28
C PRO A 67 23.42 -16.72 3.56
N VAL A 68 22.74 -15.74 4.17
CA VAL A 68 21.82 -15.95 5.28
C VAL A 68 20.61 -16.72 4.75
N PRO A 69 20.14 -17.80 5.42
CA PRO A 69 18.97 -18.54 4.96
C PRO A 69 17.76 -17.60 4.85
N ALA A 70 17.02 -17.74 3.74
CA ALA A 70 15.81 -16.97 3.50
C ALA A 70 14.79 -17.24 4.60
N VAL A 71 14.16 -16.19 5.13
CA VAL A 71 13.00 -16.35 6.02
C VAL A 71 11.86 -16.88 5.16
N GLU A 72 11.54 -18.16 5.35
CA GLU A 72 10.30 -18.73 4.83
C GLU A 72 9.13 -18.13 5.63
N CYS A 73 8.00 -17.88 4.96
CA CYS A 73 6.73 -17.55 5.60
C CYS A 73 6.39 -18.68 6.57
N GLY A 74 6.76 -18.53 7.84
CA GLY A 74 6.55 -19.54 8.88
C GLY A 74 7.80 -20.20 9.48
N VAL A 75 9.02 -19.96 9.01
CA VAL A 75 10.21 -20.39 9.77
C VAL A 75 10.44 -19.36 10.88
N PRO A 76 10.50 -19.78 12.17
CA PRO A 76 10.89 -18.90 13.26
C PRO A 76 12.16 -18.15 12.88
N LEU A 77 12.33 -16.90 13.31
CA LEU A 77 13.62 -16.20 13.24
C LEU A 77 14.62 -17.00 14.09
N GLU A 78 15.20 -18.08 13.55
CA GLU A 78 16.18 -18.89 14.25
C GLU A 78 17.46 -18.07 14.41
N THR A 79 18.01 -18.26 15.60
CA THR A 79 19.16 -17.60 16.21
C THR A 79 20.42 -17.56 15.33
N PRO A 80 21.34 -16.63 15.63
CA PRO A 80 22.48 -16.29 14.76
C PRO A 80 23.38 -17.48 14.43
N VAL A 81 24.01 -17.34 13.26
CA VAL A 81 25.06 -18.21 12.69
C VAL A 81 26.05 -18.63 13.78
N PRO A 82 26.42 -19.93 13.88
CA PRO A 82 27.34 -20.40 14.91
C PRO A 82 28.68 -19.65 14.85
N ASP A 83 29.18 -19.26 16.03
CA ASP A 83 30.48 -18.63 16.18
C ASP A 83 31.59 -19.43 15.48
N PRO A 84 32.55 -18.77 14.80
CA PRO A 84 33.67 -19.47 14.20
C PRO A 84 34.44 -20.22 15.29
N VAL A 85 34.53 -21.55 15.12
CA VAL A 85 35.24 -22.45 16.04
C VAL A 85 36.68 -21.98 16.22
N ALA A 86 37.00 -21.50 17.43
CA ALA A 86 38.34 -21.01 17.77
C ALA A 86 39.37 -22.15 17.71
N SER A 87 40.41 -21.98 16.88
CA SER A 87 41.60 -22.84 16.90
C SER A 87 42.49 -22.51 18.10
N PRO A 88 43.11 -23.50 18.78
CA PRO A 88 43.88 -23.24 19.99
C PRO A 88 45.35 -22.86 19.69
N VAL A 89 45.89 -22.04 20.61
CA VAL A 89 47.31 -21.76 20.88
C VAL A 89 47.99 -20.62 20.09
N ALA A 90 48.14 -19.44 20.71
CA ALA A 90 49.42 -18.72 20.86
C ALA A 90 49.28 -17.40 21.67
N SER A 91 50.21 -17.22 22.61
CA SER A 91 50.82 -15.98 23.19
C SER A 91 49.95 -14.77 23.61
N PRO A 92 50.37 -14.01 24.67
CA PRO A 92 49.65 -12.83 25.14
C PRO A 92 49.73 -11.69 24.12
N VAL A 93 48.70 -11.57 23.28
CA VAL A 93 48.49 -10.45 22.37
C VAL A 93 47.88 -9.29 23.17
N ALA A 94 48.33 -8.07 22.89
CA ALA A 94 47.80 -6.84 23.48
C ALA A 94 46.27 -6.84 23.44
N SER A 95 45.63 -6.50 24.58
CA SER A 95 44.17 -6.39 24.67
C SER A 95 43.67 -5.53 23.52
N PRO A 96 42.81 -6.05 22.63
CA PRO A 96 42.27 -5.26 21.54
C PRO A 96 41.54 -4.06 22.15
N VAL A 97 41.88 -2.86 21.68
CA VAL A 97 41.07 -1.66 21.91
C VAL A 97 39.66 -2.04 21.49
N ALA A 98 38.67 -1.87 22.38
CA ALA A 98 37.27 -2.14 22.09
C ALA A 98 36.91 -1.43 20.79
N ALA A 99 36.82 -2.18 19.69
CA ALA A 99 36.38 -1.65 18.42
C ALA A 99 34.97 -1.11 18.61
N ASP A 100 34.65 -0.02 17.92
CA ASP A 100 33.36 0.64 18.02
C ASP A 100 32.23 -0.32 17.63
N ASP A 101 31.57 -0.88 18.64
CA ASP A 101 30.46 -1.83 18.53
C ASP A 101 29.26 -1.24 17.78
N THR A 102 29.23 0.09 17.62
CA THR A 102 28.19 0.81 16.88
C THR A 102 28.09 0.36 15.43
N ALA A 103 29.21 0.27 14.71
CA ALA A 103 29.21 -0.14 13.29
C ALA A 103 28.84 -1.62 13.10
N ALA A 104 29.11 -2.48 14.09
CA ALA A 104 28.67 -3.87 14.06
C ALA A 104 27.15 -3.95 14.29
N ARG A 105 26.64 -3.21 15.30
CA ARG A 105 25.22 -3.13 15.62
C ARG A 105 24.38 -2.56 14.49
N GLU A 106 24.84 -1.49 13.83
CA GLU A 106 24.16 -0.89 12.67
C GLU A 106 24.08 -1.87 11.49
N ARG A 107 25.16 -2.62 11.22
CA ARG A 107 25.15 -3.64 10.15
C ARG A 107 24.17 -4.78 10.45
N LEU A 108 24.13 -5.26 11.70
CA LEU A 108 23.19 -6.30 12.11
C LEU A 108 21.73 -5.81 12.03
N ALA A 109 21.46 -4.61 12.54
CA ALA A 109 20.13 -4.00 12.45
C ALA A 109 19.70 -3.78 10.99
N GLY A 110 20.61 -3.34 10.12
CA GLY A 110 20.33 -3.19 8.69
C GLY A 110 19.97 -4.51 8.01
N ALA A 111 20.71 -5.59 8.30
CA ALA A 111 20.40 -6.92 7.79
C ALA A 111 19.02 -7.42 8.27
N ASP A 112 18.64 -7.14 9.51
CA ASP A 112 17.33 -7.53 10.05
C ASP A 112 16.19 -6.70 9.47
N ILE A 113 16.40 -5.41 9.21
CA ILE A 113 15.41 -4.55 8.51
C ILE A 113 15.14 -5.08 7.11
N GLU A 114 16.19 -5.37 6.32
CA GLU A 114 16.02 -5.95 4.99
C GLU A 114 15.27 -7.28 5.04
N ARG A 115 15.63 -8.14 6.00
CA ARG A 115 14.99 -9.44 6.23
C ARG A 115 13.49 -9.29 6.55
N VAL A 116 13.14 -8.38 7.47
CA VAL A 116 11.74 -8.12 7.85
C VAL A 116 10.93 -7.55 6.68
N SER A 117 11.49 -6.60 5.93
CA SER A 117 10.84 -6.05 4.74
C SER A 117 10.51 -7.13 3.72
N ARG A 118 11.49 -7.95 3.35
CA ARG A 118 11.31 -9.03 2.37
C ARG A 118 10.35 -10.11 2.87
N ALA A 119 10.44 -10.48 4.14
CA ALA A 119 9.52 -11.44 4.75
C ALA A 119 8.07 -10.93 4.73
N LEU A 120 7.85 -9.66 5.07
CA LEU A 120 6.51 -9.07 5.06
C LEU A 120 5.89 -9.09 3.66
N VAL A 121 6.63 -8.62 2.65
CA VAL A 121 6.17 -8.61 1.26
C VAL A 121 5.84 -10.01 0.76
N ARG A 122 6.71 -10.99 1.07
CA ARG A 122 6.48 -12.39 0.70
C ARG A 122 5.23 -12.97 1.37
N CYS A 123 5.03 -12.71 2.67
CA CYS A 123 3.84 -13.16 3.40
C CYS A 123 2.56 -12.60 2.79
N LEU A 124 2.57 -11.33 2.38
CA LEU A 124 1.43 -10.70 1.70
C LEU A 124 1.16 -11.34 0.33
N ALA A 125 2.20 -11.56 -0.48
CA ALA A 125 2.08 -12.18 -1.80
C ALA A 125 1.57 -13.64 -1.72
N ASP A 126 1.99 -14.39 -0.69
CA ASP A 126 1.59 -15.78 -0.46
C ASP A 126 0.21 -15.89 0.24
N GLY A 127 -0.40 -14.77 0.66
CA GLY A 127 -1.65 -14.77 1.42
C GLY A 127 -1.52 -15.24 2.88
N ASP A 128 -0.29 -15.35 3.42
CA ASP A 128 -0.03 -15.66 4.83
C ASP A 128 -0.19 -14.41 5.71
N TYR A 129 -1.42 -13.94 5.83
CA TYR A 129 -1.77 -12.74 6.58
C TYR A 129 -1.49 -12.87 8.08
N ALA A 130 -1.48 -14.09 8.62
CA ALA A 130 -1.12 -14.34 10.01
C ALA A 130 0.36 -14.03 10.26
N SER A 131 1.26 -14.43 9.36
CA SER A 131 2.68 -14.07 9.43
C SER A 131 2.91 -12.60 9.12
N ALA A 132 2.24 -12.04 8.11
CA ALA A 132 2.30 -10.61 7.82
C ALA A 132 1.91 -9.76 9.04
N ALA A 133 0.84 -10.14 9.75
CA ALA A 133 0.37 -9.42 10.93
C ALA A 133 1.41 -9.36 12.06
N ARG A 134 2.31 -10.35 12.17
CA ARG A 134 3.39 -10.36 13.18
C ARG A 134 4.57 -9.46 12.83
N LEU A 135 4.71 -9.11 11.54
CA LEU A 135 5.78 -8.29 10.96
C LEU A 135 5.38 -6.81 10.79
N ALA A 136 4.12 -6.49 11.05
CA ALA A 136 3.55 -5.15 10.99
C ALA A 136 3.04 -4.70 12.37
N SER A 137 3.17 -3.41 12.68
CA SER A 137 2.51 -2.81 13.85
C SER A 137 0.99 -2.70 13.64
N PRO A 138 0.19 -2.46 14.69
CA PRO A 138 -1.24 -2.19 14.54
C PRO A 138 -1.56 -1.07 13.55
N GLU A 139 -0.81 0.03 13.61
CA GLU A 139 -0.97 1.19 12.72
C GLU A 139 -0.70 0.78 11.27
N TYR A 140 0.41 0.09 11.01
CA TYR A 140 0.76 -0.34 9.66
C TYR A 140 -0.23 -1.36 9.08
N ARG A 141 -0.79 -2.26 9.91
CA ARG A 141 -1.89 -3.15 9.49
C ARG A 141 -3.12 -2.38 9.05
N GLY A 142 -3.46 -1.29 9.75
CA GLY A 142 -4.52 -0.37 9.33
C GLY A 142 -4.29 0.22 7.95
N ILE A 143 -3.05 0.59 7.66
CA ILE A 143 -2.70 1.13 6.33
C ILE A 143 -2.76 0.03 5.26
N LEU A 144 -2.22 -1.16 5.52
CA LEU A 144 -2.28 -2.30 4.59
C LEU A 144 -3.72 -2.71 4.25
N ALA A 145 -4.64 -2.60 5.21
CA ALA A 145 -6.07 -2.87 5.02
C ALA A 145 -6.86 -1.67 4.48
N GLY A 146 -6.21 -0.51 4.24
CA GLY A 146 -6.85 0.71 3.74
C GLY A 146 -7.78 1.41 4.74
N SER A 147 -7.78 1.02 6.02
CA SER A 147 -8.65 1.66 7.04
C SER A 147 -8.07 2.97 7.58
N GLY A 148 -6.73 3.11 7.58
CA GLY A 148 -6.02 4.21 8.24
C GLY A 148 -6.04 4.15 9.77
N GLU A 149 -6.84 3.26 10.36
CA GLU A 149 -6.99 3.08 11.81
C GLU A 149 -6.22 1.83 12.28
N PRO A 150 -5.62 1.84 13.49
CA PRO A 150 -4.89 0.69 13.99
C PRO A 150 -5.76 -0.57 14.05
N LEU A 151 -5.23 -1.70 13.55
CA LEU A 151 -5.91 -2.98 13.55
C LEU A 151 -5.18 -4.01 14.42
N ASP A 152 -5.92 -4.78 15.21
CA ASP A 152 -5.40 -6.01 15.81
C ASP A 152 -5.17 -7.09 14.73
N PRO A 153 -4.33 -8.11 15.00
CA PRO A 153 -4.04 -9.17 14.04
C PRO A 153 -5.29 -9.92 13.54
N GLU A 154 -6.23 -10.24 14.43
CA GLU A 154 -7.44 -11.00 14.09
C GLU A 154 -8.34 -10.22 13.12
N THR A 155 -8.58 -8.94 13.38
CA THR A 155 -9.34 -8.05 12.49
C THR A 155 -8.63 -7.88 11.15
N PHE A 156 -7.31 -7.69 11.15
CA PHE A 156 -6.53 -7.58 9.92
C PHE A 156 -6.65 -8.85 9.05
N ILE A 157 -6.50 -10.04 9.66
CA ILE A 157 -6.65 -11.31 8.95
C ILE A 157 -8.07 -11.44 8.39
N ALA A 158 -9.10 -11.16 9.20
CA ALA A 158 -10.49 -11.30 8.77
C ALA A 158 -10.88 -10.37 7.60
N ILE A 159 -10.27 -9.19 7.50
CA ILE A 159 -10.49 -8.26 6.38
C ILE A 159 -9.84 -8.81 5.10
N LEU A 160 -8.63 -9.35 5.19
CA LEU A 160 -7.87 -9.82 4.03
C LEU A 160 -8.23 -11.26 3.61
N GLU A 161 -8.77 -12.06 4.53
CA GLU A 161 -9.24 -13.42 4.28
C GLU A 161 -10.45 -13.39 3.35
N GLY A 162 -10.20 -13.65 2.06
CA GLY A 162 -11.20 -13.59 0.99
C GLY A 162 -10.80 -12.67 -0.15
N LEU A 163 -9.77 -11.84 0.03
CA LEU A 163 -9.20 -11.03 -1.05
C LEU A 163 -8.27 -11.87 -1.93
N THR A 164 -8.27 -11.56 -3.22
CA THR A 164 -7.33 -12.13 -4.17
C THR A 164 -5.93 -11.61 -3.86
N THR A 165 -4.96 -12.51 -3.69
CA THR A 165 -3.56 -12.13 -3.52
C THR A 165 -3.04 -11.45 -4.78
N THR A 166 -2.33 -10.34 -4.60
CA THR A 166 -1.64 -9.65 -5.70
C THR A 166 -0.15 -9.96 -5.60
N ALA A 167 0.52 -10.16 -6.74
CA ALA A 167 1.96 -10.33 -6.75
C ALA A 167 2.64 -9.08 -6.16
N VAL A 168 3.57 -9.25 -5.21
CA VAL A 168 4.36 -8.15 -4.66
C VAL A 168 5.83 -8.56 -4.59
N GLU A 169 6.72 -7.69 -5.05
CA GLU A 169 8.16 -7.91 -5.05
C GLU A 169 8.91 -6.69 -4.50
N ILE A 170 9.95 -6.90 -3.68
CA ILE A 170 10.91 -5.84 -3.33
C ILE A 170 12.04 -5.82 -4.35
N ARG A 171 12.17 -4.70 -5.08
CA ARG A 171 13.30 -4.43 -5.97
C ARG A 171 14.54 -3.99 -5.20
N SER A 172 14.38 -3.14 -4.19
CA SER A 172 15.50 -2.69 -3.35
C SER A 172 15.08 -2.31 -1.94
N VAL A 173 16.02 -2.49 -1.01
CA VAL A 173 16.02 -1.94 0.34
C VAL A 173 17.30 -1.12 0.46
N SER A 174 17.18 0.16 0.79
CA SER A 174 18.30 1.09 0.78
C SER A 174 18.14 2.18 1.83
N ALA A 175 19.15 3.07 1.94
CA ALA A 175 19.14 4.22 2.83
C ALA A 175 18.68 3.89 4.27
N ILE A 176 19.16 2.78 4.80
CA ILE A 176 18.80 2.33 6.15
C ILE A 176 19.44 3.27 7.17
N VAL A 177 18.63 3.85 8.05
CA VAL A 177 19.08 4.72 9.13
C VAL A 177 18.56 4.18 10.45
N ILE A 178 19.46 3.85 11.36
CA ILE A 178 19.11 3.43 12.72
C ILE A 178 18.95 4.68 13.60
N GLY A 179 17.75 4.89 14.13
CA GLY A 179 17.38 6.03 14.96
C GLY A 179 17.26 5.62 16.43
N GLY A 180 18.37 5.61 17.16
CA GLY A 180 18.38 5.19 18.57
C GLY A 180 18.36 3.66 18.72
N GLU A 181 17.82 3.16 19.83
CA GLU A 181 17.85 1.73 20.17
C GLU A 181 16.67 0.93 19.63
N ASP A 182 15.60 1.59 19.22
CA ASP A 182 14.31 0.95 18.94
C ASP A 182 13.59 1.48 17.68
N ARG A 183 14.22 2.37 16.91
CA ARG A 183 13.66 2.86 15.64
C ARG A 183 14.65 2.75 14.50
N ALA A 184 14.11 2.57 13.31
CA ALA A 184 14.87 2.68 12.09
C ALA A 184 13.98 3.15 10.94
N THR A 185 14.62 3.61 9.86
CA THR A 185 13.96 3.86 8.59
C THR A 185 14.72 3.20 7.46
N ALA A 186 14.04 2.91 6.36
CA ALA A 186 14.65 2.43 5.12
C ALA A 186 13.83 2.92 3.93
N GLU A 187 14.47 3.13 2.79
CA GLU A 187 13.79 3.35 1.53
C GLU A 187 13.58 2.01 0.82
N ILE A 188 12.32 1.72 0.50
CA ILE A 188 11.88 0.47 -0.11
C ILE A 188 11.31 0.79 -1.48
N VAL A 189 11.78 0.06 -2.49
CA VAL A 189 11.18 0.03 -3.83
C VAL A 189 10.48 -1.30 -4.01
N THR A 190 9.20 -1.27 -4.29
CA THR A 190 8.35 -2.46 -4.51
C THR A 190 7.65 -2.41 -5.85
N VAL A 191 7.39 -3.57 -6.44
CA VAL A 191 6.41 -3.72 -7.52
C VAL A 191 5.21 -4.45 -6.96
N VAL A 192 4.02 -3.87 -7.06
CA VAL A 192 2.73 -4.50 -6.71
C VAL A 192 1.97 -4.72 -8.01
N ALA A 193 1.67 -5.97 -8.34
CA ALA A 193 1.28 -6.41 -9.68
C ALA A 193 2.31 -5.95 -10.72
N GLY A 194 2.01 -4.88 -11.47
CA GLY A 194 2.91 -4.23 -12.42
C GLY A 194 3.30 -2.80 -12.03
N GLN A 195 2.80 -2.26 -10.92
CA GLN A 195 3.02 -0.86 -10.54
C GLN A 195 4.23 -0.73 -9.60
N LEU A 196 5.16 0.15 -9.96
CA LEU A 196 6.35 0.47 -9.18
C LEU A 196 6.01 1.53 -8.12
N PHE A 197 6.36 1.23 -6.87
CA PHE A 197 6.21 2.10 -5.72
C PHE A 197 7.56 2.33 -5.06
N ARG A 198 7.71 3.53 -4.49
CA ARG A 198 8.82 3.87 -3.61
C ARG A 198 8.27 4.50 -2.35
N ALA A 199 8.76 4.06 -1.21
CA ALA A 199 8.32 4.56 0.07
C ALA A 199 9.46 4.56 1.10
N ARG A 200 9.39 5.46 2.06
CA ARG A 200 10.19 5.40 3.28
C ARG A 200 9.43 4.61 4.33
N TRP A 201 9.90 3.42 4.64
CA TRP A 201 9.35 2.60 5.71
C TRP A 201 9.99 3.00 7.04
N SER A 202 9.17 3.05 8.08
CA SER A 202 9.62 3.19 9.47
C SER A 202 9.46 1.86 10.18
N PHE A 203 10.40 1.56 11.07
CA PHE A 203 10.46 0.31 11.81
C PHE A 203 10.55 0.63 13.30
N THR A 204 9.90 -0.22 14.09
CA THR A 204 10.01 -0.20 15.55
C THR A 204 10.48 -1.56 16.04
N LEU A 205 11.46 -1.57 16.95
CA LEU A 205 11.94 -2.78 17.58
C LEU A 205 11.02 -3.14 18.75
N ILE A 206 10.19 -4.17 18.57
CA ILE A 206 9.30 -4.66 19.61
C ILE A 206 9.96 -5.81 20.37
N GLY A 207 9.66 -5.92 21.66
CA GLY A 207 10.14 -7.00 22.54
C GLY A 207 9.13 -7.24 23.67
N PRO A 208 9.34 -8.29 24.49
CA PRO A 208 8.39 -8.70 25.52
C PRO A 208 8.13 -7.63 26.60
N ASP A 209 9.01 -6.66 26.77
CA ASP A 209 8.93 -5.62 27.82
C ASP A 209 9.07 -4.18 27.29
N THR A 210 8.15 -3.71 26.44
CA THR A 210 8.04 -2.26 26.19
C THR A 210 7.46 -1.48 27.39
N GLY A 211 7.10 -2.18 28.47
CA GLY A 211 6.81 -1.61 29.79
C GLY A 211 8.01 -1.73 30.74
N GLN A 212 8.79 -0.64 30.86
CA GLN A 212 9.74 -0.36 31.95
C GLN A 212 10.51 -1.58 32.55
N ARG A 213 11.68 -1.94 31.97
CA ARG A 213 12.69 -2.75 32.68
C ARG A 213 13.99 -1.98 32.95
N ARG A 214 14.62 -2.33 34.08
CA ARG A 214 15.87 -1.76 34.60
C ARG A 214 17.06 -2.11 33.71
N LEU A 215 17.99 -1.17 33.60
CA LEU A 215 19.22 -1.21 32.78
C LEU A 215 20.26 -2.28 33.16
N ASP A 216 19.94 -3.17 34.12
CA ASP A 216 20.95 -3.93 34.85
C ASP A 216 21.06 -5.39 34.37
N GLU A 217 20.15 -5.85 33.52
CA GLU A 217 20.03 -7.28 33.15
C GLU A 217 20.46 -7.51 31.69
N VAL A 218 21.75 -7.80 31.53
CA VAL A 218 22.40 -8.13 30.26
C VAL A 218 22.12 -9.60 29.92
N GLN A 219 20.89 -9.94 29.55
CA GLN A 219 20.62 -11.15 28.77
C GLN A 219 20.09 -10.76 27.39
N PRO A 220 20.57 -11.38 26.31
CA PRO A 220 19.99 -11.18 24.99
C PRO A 220 18.56 -11.73 25.01
N GLU A 221 17.59 -10.84 25.18
CA GLU A 221 16.16 -11.17 25.21
C GLU A 221 15.77 -11.81 23.87
N PRO A 222 15.42 -13.11 23.83
CA PRO A 222 15.30 -13.90 22.60
C PRO A 222 14.12 -13.52 21.69
N ASN A 223 13.44 -12.41 21.98
CA ASN A 223 12.16 -12.04 21.37
C ASN A 223 12.13 -10.59 20.84
N ARG A 224 13.26 -9.88 20.79
CA ARG A 224 13.31 -8.57 20.12
C ARG A 224 13.23 -8.76 18.60
N ARG A 225 12.31 -8.08 17.93
CA ARG A 225 12.20 -8.09 16.47
C ARG A 225 11.75 -6.74 15.92
N TRP A 226 12.28 -6.37 14.75
CA TRP A 226 11.79 -5.23 14.01
C TRP A 226 10.42 -5.55 13.41
N VAL A 227 9.52 -4.57 13.43
CA VAL A 227 8.26 -4.59 12.68
C VAL A 227 8.12 -3.29 11.91
N VAL A 228 7.45 -3.34 10.75
CA VAL A 228 7.11 -2.14 9.99
C VAL A 228 6.00 -1.40 10.73
N SER A 229 6.22 -0.12 11.04
CA SER A 229 5.29 0.69 11.84
C SER A 229 4.63 1.80 11.03
N ALA A 230 5.23 2.23 9.93
CA ALA A 230 4.66 3.17 9.00
C ALA A 230 5.33 3.03 7.63
N ALA A 231 4.70 3.54 6.58
CA ALA A 231 5.40 3.93 5.38
C ALA A 231 4.90 5.31 4.93
N GLY A 232 5.76 6.07 4.27
CA GLY A 232 5.40 7.32 3.61
C GLY A 232 5.79 7.24 2.14
N PRO A 233 4.93 7.65 1.20
CA PRO A 233 5.27 7.61 -0.22
C PRO A 233 6.47 8.50 -0.53
N LEU A 234 7.24 8.11 -1.53
CA LEU A 234 8.31 8.89 -2.13
C LEU A 234 8.11 8.92 -3.65
N ASP A 235 8.68 9.92 -4.31
CA ASP A 235 8.66 9.99 -5.77
C ASP A 235 9.33 8.75 -6.38
N VAL A 236 8.64 8.16 -7.36
CA VAL A 236 9.08 6.98 -8.08
C VAL A 236 9.88 7.41 -9.31
N GLU A 237 11.10 6.90 -9.43
CA GLU A 237 11.90 7.07 -10.64
C GLU A 237 11.51 5.98 -11.64
N ALA A 238 11.11 6.38 -12.84
CA ALA A 238 10.79 5.45 -13.91
C ALA A 238 12.06 4.79 -14.47
N PRO A 239 12.00 3.52 -14.91
CA PRO A 239 13.10 2.90 -15.64
C PRO A 239 13.52 3.73 -16.85
N ALA A 240 14.82 3.73 -17.15
CA ALA A 240 15.34 4.43 -18.31
C ALA A 240 14.73 3.87 -19.61
N GLY A 241 14.14 4.74 -20.42
CA GLY A 241 13.50 4.35 -21.68
C GLY A 241 12.03 3.92 -21.54
N ALA A 242 11.43 4.00 -20.35
CA ALA A 242 10.00 3.82 -20.19
C ALA A 242 9.21 4.77 -21.10
N ALA A 243 8.18 4.28 -21.78
CA ALA A 243 7.36 5.10 -22.65
C ALA A 243 6.41 5.97 -21.82
N ALA A 244 6.20 7.22 -22.24
CA ALA A 244 5.27 8.13 -21.60
C ALA A 244 3.91 8.08 -22.30
N VAL A 245 2.84 8.05 -21.52
CA VAL A 245 1.45 8.07 -21.98
C VAL A 245 0.70 9.11 -21.16
N GLU A 246 0.11 10.09 -21.83
CA GLU A 246 -0.76 11.10 -21.22
C GLU A 246 -2.14 10.50 -21.01
N VAL A 247 -2.71 10.70 -19.82
CA VAL A 247 -4.05 10.25 -19.45
C VAL A 247 -4.84 11.43 -18.90
N SER A 248 -5.95 11.78 -19.53
CA SER A 248 -6.84 12.83 -19.01
C SER A 248 -8.15 12.23 -18.51
N LEU A 249 -8.52 12.62 -17.30
CA LEU A 249 -9.76 12.24 -16.62
C LEU A 249 -10.70 13.44 -16.61
N ALA A 250 -11.97 13.17 -16.88
CA ALA A 250 -13.09 14.08 -16.67
C ALA A 250 -14.33 13.24 -16.36
N GLU A 251 -15.44 13.89 -16.02
CA GLU A 251 -16.69 13.19 -15.74
C GLU A 251 -17.05 12.19 -16.85
N TYR A 252 -17.02 10.91 -16.48
CA TYR A 252 -17.39 9.78 -17.32
C TYR A 252 -16.49 9.57 -18.55
N SER A 253 -15.27 10.12 -18.54
CA SER A 253 -14.33 10.00 -19.65
C SER A 253 -12.90 9.74 -19.17
N ILE A 254 -12.25 8.79 -19.84
CA ILE A 254 -10.80 8.62 -19.79
C ILE A 254 -10.32 8.75 -21.23
N THR A 255 -9.30 9.57 -21.46
CA THR A 255 -8.62 9.67 -22.76
C THR A 255 -7.14 9.35 -22.57
N ILE A 256 -6.53 8.79 -23.62
CA ILE A 256 -5.14 8.32 -23.60
C ILE A 256 -4.44 8.82 -24.87
N ASP A 257 -3.23 9.37 -24.73
CA ASP A 257 -2.36 9.71 -25.86
C ASP A 257 -0.89 9.35 -25.55
N PRO A 258 -0.23 8.48 -26.32
CA PRO A 258 -0.78 7.66 -27.41
C PRO A 258 -1.56 6.43 -26.91
N GLU A 259 -2.50 5.93 -27.71
CA GLU A 259 -3.23 4.66 -27.46
C GLU A 259 -2.36 3.40 -27.67
N THR A 260 -1.09 3.58 -28.07
CA THR A 260 -0.12 2.50 -28.26
C THR A 260 1.25 2.93 -27.73
N ALA A 261 1.88 2.05 -26.97
CA ALA A 261 3.22 2.26 -26.42
C ALA A 261 4.12 1.04 -26.69
N SER A 262 5.42 1.28 -26.86
CA SER A 262 6.40 0.22 -27.09
C SER A 262 7.21 -0.05 -25.82
N GLY A 263 7.48 -1.33 -25.57
CA GLY A 263 8.31 -1.79 -24.47
C GLY A 263 7.54 -2.08 -23.17
N PRO A 264 8.20 -2.71 -22.20
CA PRO A 264 7.54 -3.28 -21.02
C PRO A 264 7.30 -2.26 -19.88
N ASP A 265 7.92 -1.08 -19.95
CA ASP A 265 7.88 -0.10 -18.88
C ASP A 265 7.19 1.18 -19.37
N LEU A 266 6.24 1.69 -18.57
CA LEU A 266 5.44 2.86 -18.90
C LEU A 266 5.40 3.86 -17.75
N VAL A 267 5.20 5.11 -18.12
CA VAL A 267 4.80 6.19 -17.21
C VAL A 267 3.47 6.73 -17.71
N LEU A 268 2.43 6.57 -16.90
CA LEU A 268 1.17 7.27 -17.11
C LEU A 268 1.25 8.61 -16.38
N GLU A 269 1.24 9.70 -17.15
CA GLU A 269 1.13 11.07 -16.64
C GLU A 269 -0.35 11.43 -16.68
N ILE A 270 -0.98 11.50 -15.51
CA ILE A 270 -2.44 11.53 -15.35
C ILE A 270 -2.86 12.90 -14.85
N THR A 271 -3.82 13.53 -15.52
CA THR A 271 -4.45 14.79 -15.10
C THR A 271 -5.94 14.57 -14.90
N ASN A 272 -6.49 15.10 -13.81
CA ASN A 272 -7.93 15.12 -13.59
C ASN A 272 -8.50 16.53 -13.76
N ASP A 273 -9.11 16.77 -14.92
CA ASP A 273 -9.77 18.02 -15.27
C ASP A 273 -11.26 18.04 -14.86
N GLY A 274 -11.74 16.98 -14.21
CA GLY A 274 -13.10 16.85 -13.71
C GLY A 274 -13.40 17.66 -12.44
N GLU A 275 -14.68 17.72 -12.09
CA GLU A 275 -15.20 18.25 -10.83
C GLU A 275 -15.11 17.25 -9.67
N PHE A 276 -15.00 15.94 -9.97
CA PHE A 276 -14.91 14.88 -8.97
C PHE A 276 -13.54 14.19 -8.94
N ALA A 277 -13.23 13.60 -7.78
CA ALA A 277 -12.12 12.67 -7.68
C ALA A 277 -12.41 11.45 -8.55
N HIS A 278 -11.40 11.00 -9.29
CA HIS A 278 -11.45 9.88 -10.18
C HIS A 278 -10.36 8.88 -9.83
N GLU A 279 -10.46 7.67 -10.35
CA GLU A 279 -9.37 6.69 -10.27
C GLU A 279 -9.01 6.17 -11.65
N VAL A 280 -7.74 5.79 -11.80
CA VAL A 280 -7.27 4.98 -12.93
C VAL A 280 -6.91 3.62 -12.38
N VAL A 281 -7.69 2.61 -12.74
CA VAL A 281 -7.38 1.18 -12.55
C VAL A 281 -6.91 0.62 -13.88
N VAL A 282 -5.72 0.02 -13.88
CA VAL A 282 -5.13 -0.60 -15.08
C VAL A 282 -5.30 -2.11 -14.99
N LEU A 283 -5.93 -2.68 -16.01
CA LEU A 283 -6.15 -4.12 -16.14
C LEU A 283 -5.52 -4.63 -17.44
N ARG A 284 -4.82 -5.77 -17.40
CA ARG A 284 -4.55 -6.55 -18.61
C ARG A 284 -5.83 -7.27 -19.03
N VAL A 285 -6.11 -7.26 -20.33
CA VAL A 285 -7.31 -7.87 -20.93
C VAL A 285 -6.88 -8.96 -21.89
N GLU A 286 -7.20 -10.21 -21.56
CA GLU A 286 -7.01 -11.35 -22.47
C GLU A 286 -8.00 -11.32 -23.64
N ASP A 287 -7.66 -12.04 -24.72
CA ASP A 287 -8.50 -12.11 -25.91
C ASP A 287 -9.92 -12.61 -25.58
N GLY A 288 -10.92 -11.77 -25.89
CA GLY A 288 -12.33 -12.07 -25.67
C GLY A 288 -12.86 -11.74 -24.27
N ALA A 289 -12.00 -11.31 -23.34
CA ALA A 289 -12.44 -10.76 -22.05
C ALA A 289 -13.03 -9.35 -22.22
N SER A 290 -13.84 -8.93 -21.25
CA SER A 290 -14.43 -7.58 -21.24
C SER A 290 -14.46 -7.01 -19.83
N VAL A 291 -14.06 -5.74 -19.69
CA VAL A 291 -14.17 -5.00 -18.43
C VAL A 291 -15.61 -4.81 -17.98
N ASP A 292 -16.59 -4.90 -18.87
CA ASP A 292 -18.02 -4.81 -18.50
C ASP A 292 -18.46 -5.96 -17.59
N ALA A 293 -17.72 -7.07 -17.56
CA ALA A 293 -17.97 -8.15 -16.61
C ALA A 293 -17.87 -7.68 -15.14
N LEU A 294 -17.08 -6.64 -14.86
CA LEU A 294 -16.97 -6.03 -13.53
C LEU A 294 -18.28 -5.39 -13.05
N LEU A 295 -19.20 -5.03 -13.97
CA LEU A 295 -20.50 -4.46 -13.62
C LEU A 295 -21.49 -5.49 -13.09
N TYR A 296 -21.23 -6.78 -13.34
CA TYR A 296 -22.15 -7.88 -13.04
C TYR A 296 -21.57 -8.89 -12.04
N GLN A 297 -20.25 -8.92 -11.87
CA GLN A 297 -19.57 -9.78 -10.92
C GLN A 297 -19.36 -9.05 -9.59
N SER A 298 -19.93 -9.60 -8.53
CA SER A 298 -19.69 -9.11 -7.16
C SER A 298 -18.50 -9.82 -6.52
N GLY A 299 -17.80 -9.10 -5.63
CA GLY A 299 -16.74 -9.65 -4.80
C GLY A 299 -15.33 -9.25 -5.24
N PRO A 300 -14.30 -9.72 -4.51
CA PRO A 300 -12.92 -9.28 -4.70
C PRO A 300 -12.16 -10.03 -5.80
N ALA A 301 -12.78 -11.04 -6.42
CA ALA A 301 -12.20 -11.76 -7.53
C ALA A 301 -12.49 -11.04 -8.84
N LEU A 302 -11.45 -10.83 -9.65
CA LEU A 302 -11.63 -10.32 -11.01
C LEU A 302 -12.34 -11.36 -11.91
N PRO A 303 -13.11 -10.92 -12.91
CA PRO A 303 -13.59 -11.77 -13.98
C PRO A 303 -12.45 -12.51 -14.70
N GLU A 304 -12.76 -13.69 -15.24
CA GLU A 304 -11.82 -14.47 -16.06
C GLU A 304 -11.30 -13.64 -17.24
N GLY A 305 -9.99 -13.74 -17.49
CA GLY A 305 -9.30 -12.99 -18.54
C GLY A 305 -8.98 -11.53 -18.20
N LEU A 306 -9.25 -11.07 -16.97
CA LEU A 306 -8.78 -9.78 -16.47
C LEU A 306 -7.72 -9.98 -15.38
N ALA A 307 -6.63 -9.22 -15.47
CA ALA A 307 -5.59 -9.21 -14.44
C ALA A 307 -5.28 -7.78 -13.98
N PHE A 308 -5.23 -7.55 -12.67
CA PHE A 308 -4.86 -6.26 -12.09
C PHE A 308 -3.40 -5.93 -12.35
N VAL A 309 -3.13 -4.68 -12.73
CA VAL A 309 -1.77 -4.18 -13.04
C VAL A 309 -1.36 -3.06 -12.10
N GLY A 310 -2.26 -2.12 -11.83
CA GLY A 310 -2.00 -0.97 -10.96
C GLY A 310 -3.24 -0.11 -10.78
N GLN A 311 -3.19 0.79 -9.80
CA GLN A 311 -4.23 1.81 -9.61
C GLN A 311 -3.68 3.09 -8.98
N VAL A 312 -4.34 4.22 -9.25
CA VAL A 312 -4.10 5.48 -8.54
C VAL A 312 -5.37 6.33 -8.49
N PRO A 313 -5.77 6.84 -7.32
CA PRO A 313 -6.78 7.88 -7.23
C PRO A 313 -6.18 9.25 -7.58
N VAL A 314 -6.98 10.13 -8.18
CA VAL A 314 -6.60 11.49 -8.58
C VAL A 314 -7.73 12.44 -8.18
N GLU A 315 -7.45 13.36 -7.26
CA GLU A 315 -8.41 14.38 -6.83
C GLU A 315 -8.75 15.34 -7.97
N ALA A 316 -9.88 16.05 -7.86
CA ALA A 316 -10.30 17.03 -8.87
C ALA A 316 -9.30 18.18 -8.99
N GLY A 317 -8.82 18.45 -10.21
CA GLY A 317 -7.82 19.47 -10.49
C GLY A 317 -6.37 19.10 -10.17
N ASP A 318 -6.13 17.88 -9.71
CA ASP A 318 -4.79 17.37 -9.39
C ASP A 318 -4.21 16.53 -10.55
N GLU A 319 -2.90 16.31 -10.45
CA GLU A 319 -2.14 15.42 -11.32
C GLU A 319 -1.60 14.24 -10.51
N ALA A 320 -1.45 13.09 -11.17
CA ALA A 320 -0.81 11.91 -10.61
C ALA A 320 0.12 11.27 -11.62
N ARG A 321 1.10 10.52 -11.12
CA ARG A 321 2.03 9.76 -11.95
C ARG A 321 2.03 8.31 -11.53
N MET A 322 1.82 7.40 -12.50
CA MET A 322 1.88 5.96 -12.29
C MET A 322 3.00 5.36 -13.13
N VAL A 323 3.94 4.67 -12.48
CA VAL A 323 5.01 3.94 -13.17
C VAL A 323 4.65 2.47 -13.20
N LEU A 324 4.47 1.93 -14.40
CA LEU A 324 4.23 0.51 -14.64
C LEU A 324 5.48 -0.14 -15.21
N VAL A 325 5.79 -1.36 -14.78
CA VAL A 325 7.02 -2.07 -15.15
C VAL A 325 6.75 -3.53 -15.48
N GLY A 326 7.54 -4.08 -16.41
CA GLY A 326 7.47 -5.50 -16.77
C GLY A 326 6.13 -5.90 -17.39
N LEU A 327 5.50 -5.03 -18.17
CA LEU A 327 4.29 -5.32 -18.92
C LEU A 327 4.60 -6.22 -20.12
N ASP A 328 3.75 -7.22 -20.34
CA ASP A 328 3.80 -8.03 -21.55
C ASP A 328 3.11 -7.30 -22.71
N PRO A 329 3.50 -7.57 -23.98
CA PRO A 329 2.73 -7.09 -25.12
C PRO A 329 1.27 -7.58 -25.07
N GLY A 330 0.32 -6.70 -25.41
CA GLY A 330 -1.11 -7.01 -25.39
C GLY A 330 -2.03 -5.81 -25.14
N THR A 331 -3.29 -6.11 -24.83
CA THR A 331 -4.33 -5.11 -24.58
C THR A 331 -4.48 -4.83 -23.10
N TYR A 332 -4.54 -3.56 -22.76
CA TYR A 332 -4.77 -3.06 -21.42
C TYR A 332 -5.97 -2.11 -21.41
N ALA A 333 -6.75 -2.15 -20.33
CA ALA A 333 -7.84 -1.22 -20.11
C ALA A 333 -7.49 -0.32 -18.92
N LEU A 334 -7.77 0.98 -19.08
CA LEU A 334 -7.82 1.96 -18.00
C LEU A 334 -9.29 2.19 -17.70
N ILE A 335 -9.72 2.02 -16.45
CA ILE A 335 -11.12 2.17 -16.02
C ILE A 335 -11.22 2.94 -14.71
N ASP A 336 -12.41 3.45 -14.42
CA ASP A 336 -12.78 3.99 -13.10
C ASP A 336 -13.94 3.18 -12.51
N LEU A 337 -13.74 2.55 -11.34
CA LEU A 337 -14.75 1.79 -10.60
C LEU A 337 -15.29 2.56 -9.39
N SER A 338 -14.93 3.83 -9.21
CA SER A 338 -15.49 4.69 -8.19
C SER A 338 -16.98 4.95 -8.48
N PRO A 339 -17.82 4.95 -7.44
CA PRO A 339 -19.21 5.35 -7.58
C PRO A 339 -19.35 6.87 -7.65
N ASP A 340 -20.26 7.35 -8.49
CA ASP A 340 -20.68 8.74 -8.52
C ASP A 340 -21.53 9.11 -7.27
N PRO A 341 -21.96 10.39 -7.10
CA PRO A 341 -22.81 10.79 -5.99
C PRO A 341 -24.18 10.08 -5.90
N THR A 342 -24.62 9.42 -6.98
CA THR A 342 -25.84 8.61 -7.03
C THR A 342 -25.59 7.14 -6.66
N GLY A 343 -24.32 6.73 -6.60
CA GLY A 343 -23.86 5.37 -6.35
C GLY A 343 -23.63 4.54 -7.62
N ALA A 344 -23.78 5.12 -8.82
CA ALA A 344 -23.52 4.42 -10.07
C ALA A 344 -22.01 4.38 -10.36
N LEU A 345 -21.48 3.22 -10.75
CA LEU A 345 -20.05 3.09 -11.09
C LEU A 345 -19.72 3.90 -12.33
N ASN A 346 -18.62 4.66 -12.29
CA ASN A 346 -18.15 5.46 -13.43
C ASN A 346 -17.90 4.60 -14.69
N LEU A 347 -17.42 3.36 -14.54
CA LEU A 347 -17.31 2.37 -15.62
C LEU A 347 -18.65 2.16 -16.35
N ALA A 348 -19.77 2.05 -15.62
CA ALA A 348 -21.10 1.88 -16.22
C ALA A 348 -21.54 3.11 -17.02
N GLN A 349 -20.93 4.26 -16.76
CA GLN A 349 -21.17 5.53 -17.45
C GLN A 349 -20.21 5.74 -18.64
N GLY A 350 -19.33 4.78 -18.91
CA GLY A 350 -18.42 4.80 -20.06
C GLY A 350 -16.99 5.21 -19.73
N MET A 351 -16.65 5.35 -18.44
CA MET A 351 -15.34 5.80 -18.00
C MET A 351 -14.27 4.70 -18.12
N ARG A 352 -13.81 4.51 -19.37
CA ARG A 352 -12.83 3.52 -19.77
C ARG A 352 -12.06 3.97 -21.02
N ALA A 353 -10.83 3.50 -21.16
CA ALA A 353 -10.02 3.63 -22.36
C ALA A 353 -9.16 2.38 -22.57
N SER A 354 -8.64 2.19 -23.78
CA SER A 354 -7.80 1.05 -24.16
C SER A 354 -6.40 1.52 -24.51
N LEU A 355 -5.40 0.74 -24.09
CA LEU A 355 -4.00 0.94 -24.40
C LEU A 355 -3.42 -0.37 -24.95
N THR A 356 -2.65 -0.28 -26.03
CA THR A 356 -1.93 -1.44 -26.59
C THR A 356 -0.44 -1.35 -26.30
N ILE A 357 0.14 -2.43 -25.77
CA ILE A 357 1.58 -2.55 -25.55
C ILE A 357 2.19 -3.42 -26.64
N GLU A 358 3.17 -2.87 -27.33
CA GLU A 358 3.95 -3.54 -28.36
C GLU A 358 5.30 -4.01 -27.83
N ALA A 359 5.86 -5.03 -28.50
CA ALA A 359 7.11 -5.67 -28.15
C ALA A 359 8.36 -4.80 -28.35
#